data_AF-A0A966N997-F1
#
_entry.id   AF-A0A966N997-F1
#
_cell.length_a   1.000
_cell.length_b   1.000
_cell.length_c   1.000
_cell.angle_alpha   90.00
_cell.angle_beta   90.00
_cell.angle_gamma   90.00
#
_symmetry.space_group_name_H-M   'P 1'
#
loop_
_entity.id
_entity.type
_entity.pdbx_description
1 polymer ?
#
loop_
_entity_poly.entity_id
_entity_poly.type
_entity_poly.pdbx_seq_one_letter_code
_entity_poly.pdbx_strand_id
1 'polypeptide(L)'
;MLNIRWLLVFSILWLSGCNALGSPELGPDGKPLPKIYKLNRQNVAEVKFRMLDAVNALRVAKGIQILEFNSELNAAAATHARDMSIQNRPWHFGSDGSSPLDRVARVGYEKVFLDLTNRWTDYISIC
;
A
#
# COMPACT_ATOMS: atom_id res chain seq x y z
N MET A 1 -49.56 -15.30 0.42
CA MET A 1 -49.55 -14.67 -0.93
C MET A 1 -48.45 -13.62 -0.94
N LEU A 2 -47.26 -13.98 -1.44
CA LEU A 2 -46.11 -13.08 -1.45
C LEU A 2 -46.37 -11.99 -2.49
N ASN A 3 -46.54 -10.76 -2.02
CA ASN A 3 -47.02 -9.65 -2.84
C ASN A 3 -45.89 -9.20 -3.77
N ILE A 4 -46.05 -9.43 -5.08
CA ILE A 4 -45.01 -9.30 -6.11
C ILE A 4 -44.37 -7.90 -6.17
N ARG A 5 -45.09 -6.89 -5.64
CA ARG A 5 -44.59 -5.52 -5.45
C ARG A 5 -43.37 -5.46 -4.53
N TRP A 6 -43.31 -6.30 -3.49
CA TRP A 6 -42.18 -6.36 -2.57
C TRP A 6 -40.93 -6.98 -3.19
N LEU A 7 -41.10 -7.96 -4.09
CA LEU A 7 -39.98 -8.56 -4.83
C LEU A 7 -39.33 -7.55 -5.79
N LEU A 8 -40.13 -6.72 -6.46
CA LEU A 8 -39.62 -5.67 -7.36
C LEU A 8 -38.84 -4.59 -6.61
N VAL A 9 -39.32 -4.16 -5.43
CA VAL A 9 -38.62 -3.17 -4.60
C VAL A 9 -37.26 -3.72 -4.11
N PHE A 10 -37.21 -4.98 -3.67
CA PHE A 10 -35.95 -5.61 -3.25
C PHE A 10 -34.95 -5.77 -4.41
N SER A 11 -35.42 -6.10 -5.60
CA SER A 11 -34.56 -6.22 -6.79
C SER A 11 -33.93 -4.88 -7.20
N ILE A 12 -34.66 -3.77 -7.07
CA ILE A 12 -34.15 -2.43 -7.40
C ILE A 12 -33.10 -1.98 -6.35
N LEU A 13 -33.33 -2.30 -5.08
CA LEU A 13 -32.35 -2.06 -4.00
C LEU A 13 -31.04 -2.84 -4.24
N TRP A 14 -31.11 -4.07 -4.76
CA TRP A 14 -29.92 -4.87 -5.08
C TRP A 14 -29.13 -4.35 -6.29
N LEU A 15 -29.79 -3.75 -7.28
CA LEU A 15 -29.09 -3.18 -8.46
C LEU A 15 -28.35 -1.86 -8.17
N SER A 16 -28.62 -1.21 -7.04
CA SER A 16 -28.04 0.09 -6.68
C SER A 16 -26.59 0.00 -6.17
N GLY A 17 -26.05 -1.22 -6.01
CA GLY A 17 -24.70 -1.48 -5.48
C GLY A 17 -23.57 -1.30 -6.49
N CYS A 18 -23.85 -1.09 -7.78
CA CYS A 18 -22.82 -0.86 -8.79
C CYS A 18 -22.35 0.61 -8.78
N ASN A 19 -21.75 1.03 -7.66
CA ASN A 19 -20.91 2.21 -7.67
C ASN A 19 -19.57 1.82 -8.31
N ALA A 20 -19.44 2.10 -9.61
CA ALA A 20 -18.11 2.16 -10.22
C ALA A 20 -17.34 3.25 -9.47
N LEU A 21 -16.37 2.85 -8.64
CA LEU A 21 -15.39 3.75 -8.05
C LEU A 21 -14.82 4.61 -9.19
N GLY A 22 -15.10 5.92 -9.12
CA GLY A 22 -15.09 6.85 -10.24
C GLY A 22 -14.00 6.57 -11.28
N SER A 23 -14.43 6.35 -12.52
CA SER A 23 -13.55 6.27 -13.68
C SER A 23 -12.64 7.50 -13.72
N PRO A 24 -11.32 7.33 -13.96
CA PRO A 24 -10.42 8.45 -14.05
C PRO A 24 -10.91 9.43 -15.11
N GLU A 25 -10.95 10.71 -14.76
CA GLU A 25 -11.32 11.77 -15.69
C GLU A 25 -10.33 11.77 -16.86
N LEU A 26 -10.84 11.61 -18.08
CA LEU A 26 -10.05 11.50 -19.30
C LEU A 26 -9.88 12.89 -19.92
N GLY A 27 -8.66 13.19 -20.36
CA GLY A 27 -8.36 14.38 -21.14
C GLY A 27 -8.90 14.28 -22.57
N PRO A 28 -8.85 15.37 -23.35
CA PRO A 28 -9.22 15.37 -24.77
C PRO A 28 -8.41 14.39 -25.63
N ASP A 29 -7.27 13.93 -25.12
CA ASP A 29 -6.39 12.93 -25.71
C ASP A 29 -6.76 11.48 -25.36
N GLY A 30 -7.85 11.27 -24.60
CA GLY A 30 -8.31 9.96 -24.17
C GLY A 30 -7.47 9.33 -23.05
N LYS A 31 -6.51 10.08 -22.47
CA LYS A 31 -5.66 9.60 -21.38
C LYS A 31 -6.18 10.07 -20.02
N PRO A 32 -5.93 9.32 -18.93
CA PRO A 32 -6.25 9.78 -17.58
C PRO A 32 -5.54 11.09 -17.27
N LEU A 33 -6.28 12.09 -16.78
CA LEU A 33 -5.70 13.35 -16.34
C LEU A 33 -4.71 13.10 -15.18
N PRO A 34 -3.55 13.77 -15.19
CA PRO A 34 -2.57 13.65 -14.11
C PRO A 34 -3.18 14.15 -12.79
N LYS A 35 -3.31 13.24 -11.81
CA LYS A 35 -3.78 13.59 -10.46
C LYS A 35 -2.64 14.23 -9.66
N ILE A 36 -2.79 15.50 -9.29
CA ILE A 36 -1.84 16.18 -8.39
C ILE A 36 -2.18 15.80 -6.94
N TYR A 37 -1.30 15.02 -6.31
CA TYR A 37 -1.43 14.65 -4.90
C TYR A 37 -0.90 15.78 -4.00
N LYS A 38 -1.79 16.43 -3.26
CA LYS A 38 -1.42 17.45 -2.27
C LYS A 38 -1.28 16.81 -0.90
N LEU A 39 -0.07 16.31 -0.62
CA LEU A 39 0.25 15.60 0.63
C LEU A 39 0.00 16.44 1.89
N ASN A 40 0.02 17.78 1.79
CA ASN A 40 -0.26 18.66 2.93
C ASN A 40 -1.74 18.70 3.36
N ARG A 41 -2.68 18.35 2.46
CA ARG A 41 -4.11 18.27 2.77
C ARG A 41 -4.54 16.87 3.19
N GLN A 42 -3.70 15.88 2.93
CA GLN A 42 -3.96 14.48 3.19
C GLN A 42 -3.28 14.12 4.51
N ASN A 43 -3.98 13.39 5.38
CA ASN A 43 -3.34 12.91 6.60
C ASN A 43 -2.47 11.67 6.29
N VAL A 44 -1.48 11.40 7.15
CA VAL A 44 -0.53 10.30 6.97
C VAL A 44 -1.23 8.94 6.85
N ALA A 45 -2.34 8.74 7.55
CA ALA A 45 -3.09 7.49 7.53
C ALA A 45 -3.76 7.25 6.16
N GLU A 46 -4.42 8.27 5.61
CA GLU A 46 -5.08 8.20 4.30
C GLU A 46 -4.08 7.83 3.20
N VAL A 47 -2.90 8.46 3.20
CA VAL A 47 -1.86 8.14 2.21
C VAL A 47 -1.41 6.68 2.33
N LYS A 48 -1.22 6.18 3.55
CA LYS A 48 -0.85 4.77 3.79
C LYS A 48 -1.93 3.81 3.31
N PHE A 49 -3.20 4.04 3.65
CA PHE A 49 -4.31 3.17 3.22
C PHE A 49 -4.44 3.14 1.70
N ARG A 50 -4.39 4.32 1.05
CA ARG A 50 -4.45 4.41 -0.42
C ARG A 50 -3.29 3.68 -1.11
N MET A 51 -2.09 3.72 -0.51
CA MET A 51 -0.94 2.96 -1.00
C MET A 51 -1.21 1.45 -0.91
N LEU A 52 -1.69 0.97 0.24
CA LEU A 52 -2.01 -0.45 0.45
C LEU A 52 -3.10 -0.93 -0.53
N ASP A 53 -4.17 -0.15 -0.69
CA ASP A 53 -5.28 -0.48 -1.59
C ASP A 53 -4.81 -0.56 -3.05
N ALA A 54 -3.98 0.38 -3.49
CA ALA A 54 -3.43 0.38 -4.84
C ALA A 54 -2.54 -0.87 -5.08
N VAL A 55 -1.71 -1.25 -4.11
CA VAL A 55 -0.91 -2.49 -4.19
C VAL A 55 -1.82 -3.71 -4.22
N ASN A 56 -2.83 -3.77 -3.35
CA ASN A 56 -3.76 -4.90 -3.28
C ASN A 56 -4.63 -5.04 -4.52
N ALA A 57 -5.02 -3.93 -5.17
CA ALA A 57 -5.73 -3.98 -6.46
C ALA A 57 -4.91 -4.73 -7.53
N LEU A 58 -3.60 -4.48 -7.59
CA LEU A 58 -2.70 -5.20 -8.49
C LEU A 58 -2.53 -6.68 -8.10
N ARG A 59 -2.49 -6.99 -6.80
CA ARG A 59 -2.37 -8.37 -6.29
C ARG A 59 -3.63 -9.18 -6.62
N VAL A 60 -4.81 -8.61 -6.43
CA VAL A 60 -6.10 -9.23 -6.80
C VAL A 60 -6.16 -9.47 -8.31
N ALA A 61 -5.75 -8.50 -9.13
CA ALA A 61 -5.68 -8.68 -10.58
C ALA A 61 -4.72 -9.81 -11.02
N LYS A 62 -3.76 -10.17 -10.17
CA LYS A 62 -2.83 -11.29 -10.36
C LYS A 62 -3.25 -12.58 -9.63
N GLY A 63 -4.39 -12.59 -8.93
CA GLY A 63 -4.85 -13.74 -8.14
C GLY A 63 -3.96 -14.08 -6.94
N ILE A 64 -3.20 -13.12 -6.41
CA ILE A 64 -2.32 -13.30 -5.26
C ILE A 64 -3.00 -12.74 -4.00
N GLN A 65 -2.81 -13.41 -2.86
CA GLN A 65 -3.33 -13.01 -1.56
C GLN A 65 -3.05 -11.53 -1.26
N ILE A 66 -4.06 -10.80 -0.76
CA ILE A 66 -3.92 -9.39 -0.37
C ILE A 66 -2.96 -9.22 0.82
N LEU A 67 -2.37 -8.04 0.94
CA LEU A 67 -1.55 -7.63 2.08
C LEU A 67 -2.40 -6.87 3.10
N GLU A 68 -1.98 -6.95 4.36
CA GLU A 68 -2.55 -6.19 5.46
C GLU A 68 -1.43 -5.45 6.21
N PHE A 69 -1.79 -4.41 6.94
CA PHE A 69 -0.85 -3.72 7.80
C PHE A 69 -0.45 -4.59 9.00
N ASN A 70 0.83 -4.50 9.36
CA ASN A 70 1.39 -5.11 10.55
C ASN A 70 2.06 -4.02 11.40
N SER A 71 1.76 -3.99 12.70
CA SER A 71 2.24 -2.95 13.62
C SER A 71 3.76 -2.88 13.70
N GLU A 72 4.41 -4.04 13.80
CA GLU A 72 5.86 -4.16 13.93
C GLU A 72 6.55 -3.63 12.66
N LEU A 73 6.14 -4.10 11.49
CA LEU A 73 6.69 -3.67 10.20
C LEU A 73 6.43 -2.18 9.93
N ASN A 74 5.27 -1.66 10.33
CA ASN A 74 4.96 -0.24 10.21
C ASN A 74 5.87 0.63 11.10
N ALA A 75 6.21 0.16 12.30
CA ALA A 75 7.13 0.85 13.21
C ALA A 75 8.57 0.86 12.65
N ALA A 76 9.03 -0.27 12.09
CA ALA A 76 10.35 -0.37 11.44
C ALA A 76 10.43 0.58 10.23
N ALA A 77 9.40 0.58 9.38
CA ALA A 77 9.33 1.45 8.20
C ALA A 77 9.28 2.94 8.59
N ALA A 78 8.54 3.31 9.64
CA ALA A 78 8.47 4.70 10.11
C ALA A 78 9.81 5.21 10.63
N THR A 79 10.53 4.37 11.38
CA THR A 79 11.88 4.70 11.87
C THR A 79 12.85 4.90 10.70
N HIS A 80 12.84 3.99 9.72
CA HIS A 80 13.69 4.10 8.52
C HIS A 80 13.35 5.33 7.67
N ALA A 81 12.07 5.63 7.50
CA ALA A 81 11.63 6.82 6.76
C ALA A 81 12.10 8.13 7.42
N ARG A 82 12.10 8.18 8.76
CA ARG A 82 12.66 9.32 9.51
C ARG A 82 14.16 9.43 9.31
N ASP A 83 14.89 8.32 9.37
CA ASP A 83 16.33 8.30 9.16
C ASP A 83 16.72 8.79 7.76
N MET A 84 16.07 8.26 6.71
CA MET A 84 16.26 8.73 5.33
C MET A 84 15.95 10.22 5.17
N SER A 85 14.91 10.72 5.86
CA SER A 85 14.53 12.13 5.87
C SER A 85 15.64 13.01 6.49
N ILE A 86 16.25 12.57 7.58
CA ILE A 86 17.33 13.31 8.25
C ILE A 86 18.60 13.31 7.38
N GLN A 87 18.91 12.16 6.76
CA GLN A 87 20.05 12.04 5.85
C GLN A 87 19.84 12.72 4.49
N ASN A 88 18.61 13.15 4.18
CA ASN A 88 18.20 13.62 2.86
C ASN A 88 18.59 12.65 1.74
N ARG A 89 18.51 11.34 2.02
CA ARG A 89 18.98 10.30 1.09
C ARG A 89 18.14 9.02 1.20
N PRO A 90 17.40 8.65 0.14
CA PRO A 90 16.66 7.39 0.13
C PRO A 90 17.60 6.22 -0.18
N TRP A 91 17.92 5.39 0.83
CA TRP A 91 18.65 4.13 0.65
C TRP A 91 18.01 3.02 1.51
N HIS A 92 18.43 1.78 1.28
CA HIS A 92 17.97 0.58 1.94
C HIS A 92 18.61 0.37 3.32
N PHE A 93 19.81 0.92 3.52
CA PHE A 93 20.54 0.82 4.79
C PHE A 93 20.32 2.06 5.64
N GLY A 94 20.19 1.86 6.96
CA GLY A 94 20.09 2.94 7.91
C GLY A 94 21.43 3.67 8.10
N SER A 95 21.39 4.86 8.69
CA SER A 95 22.56 5.61 9.14
C SER A 95 23.42 4.84 10.15
N ASP A 96 22.79 3.94 10.91
CA ASP A 96 23.41 3.02 11.86
C ASP A 96 24.00 1.77 11.18
N GLY A 97 23.96 1.68 9.85
CA GLY A 97 24.41 0.52 9.08
C GLY A 97 23.41 -0.64 9.08
N SER A 98 22.24 -0.50 9.72
CA SER A 98 21.26 -1.59 9.78
C SER A 98 20.74 -1.96 8.39
N SER A 99 20.61 -3.26 8.15
CA SER A 99 19.85 -3.80 7.03
C SER A 99 18.34 -3.76 7.33
N PRO A 100 17.47 -3.92 6.32
CA PRO A 100 16.05 -4.11 6.55
C PRO A 100 15.75 -5.28 7.52
N LEU A 101 16.54 -6.36 7.47
CA LEU A 101 16.40 -7.48 8.42
C LEU A 101 16.69 -7.09 9.86
N ASP A 102 17.79 -6.37 10.10
CA ASP A 102 18.16 -5.93 11.45
C ASP A 102 17.04 -5.08 12.07
N ARG A 103 16.41 -4.23 11.25
CA ARG A 103 15.29 -3.38 11.70
C ARG A 103 14.01 -4.16 11.96
N VAL A 104 13.72 -5.18 11.15
CA VAL A 104 12.56 -6.07 11.34
C VAL A 104 12.75 -6.95 12.58
N ALA A 105 13.96 -7.45 12.82
CA ALA A 105 14.31 -8.17 14.04
C ALA A 105 14.18 -7.27 15.30
N ARG A 106 14.62 -6.01 15.20
CA ARG A 106 14.55 -5.03 16.30
C ARG A 106 13.12 -4.74 16.76
N VAL A 107 12.14 -4.79 15.86
CA VAL A 107 10.71 -4.62 16.20
C VAL A 107 10.02 -5.92 16.62
N GLY A 108 10.77 -7.04 16.70
CA GLY A 108 10.24 -8.33 17.16
C GLY A 108 9.32 -9.02 16.15
N TYR A 109 9.47 -8.75 14.84
CA TYR A 109 8.67 -9.44 13.83
C TYR A 109 9.22 -10.85 13.58
N GLU A 110 8.47 -11.86 14.01
CA GLU A 110 8.94 -13.25 14.06
C GLU A 110 8.72 -14.05 12.76
N LYS A 111 8.00 -13.50 11.77
CA LYS A 111 7.72 -14.21 10.51
C LYS A 111 8.88 -14.04 9.53
N VAL A 112 8.90 -14.89 8.50
CA VAL A 112 9.88 -14.80 7.41
C VAL A 112 9.76 -13.44 6.73
N PHE A 113 10.81 -12.63 6.87
CA PHE A 113 10.98 -11.40 6.11
C PHE A 113 11.83 -11.69 4.87
N LEU A 114 11.25 -11.48 3.71
CA LEU A 114 11.92 -11.67 2.43
C LEU A 114 12.53 -10.35 1.99
N ASP A 115 13.84 -10.22 2.19
CA ASP A 115 14.64 -9.18 1.56
C ASP A 115 15.52 -9.81 0.48
N LEU A 116 15.78 -9.07 -0.59
CA LEU A 116 16.82 -9.46 -1.54
C LEU A 116 18.18 -9.54 -0.84
N THR A 117 18.42 -8.76 0.23
CA THR A 117 19.66 -8.82 1.03
C THR A 117 19.93 -10.17 1.71
N ASN A 118 18.93 -11.05 1.89
CA ASN A 118 19.13 -12.41 2.41
C ASN A 118 19.99 -13.32 1.52
N ARG A 119 20.33 -12.88 0.30
CA ARG A 119 21.25 -13.57 -0.60
C ARG A 119 22.60 -12.85 -0.76
N TRP A 120 22.79 -11.70 -0.10
CA TRP A 120 23.90 -10.77 -0.35
C TRP A 120 24.67 -10.35 0.92
N THR A 121 24.45 -10.97 2.08
CA THR A 121 25.23 -10.67 3.30
C THR A 121 26.74 -10.92 3.15
N ASP A 122 27.19 -11.56 2.06
CA ASP A 122 28.62 -11.74 1.74
C ASP A 122 29.20 -10.69 0.77
N TYR A 123 28.38 -9.78 0.23
CA TYR A 123 28.84 -8.72 -0.67
C TYR A 123 28.40 -7.34 -0.16
N ILE A 124 29.08 -6.89 0.89
CA ILE A 124 29.34 -5.47 1.07
C ILE A 124 30.01 -4.98 -0.22
N SER A 125 29.52 -3.85 -0.75
CA SER A 125 29.95 -3.16 -1.96
C SER A 125 29.16 -3.56 -3.21
N ILE A 126 28.22 -2.69 -3.59
CA ILE A 126 28.14 -2.13 -4.93
C ILE A 126 27.38 -0.81 -4.81
N CYS A 127 28.05 0.25 -5.25
CA CYS A 127 27.47 1.55 -5.59
C CYS A 127 26.29 1.42 -6.56
#